data_AF-A0A258E975-F1
#
_entry.id   AF-A0A258E975-F1
#
_cell.length_a   1.000
_cell.length_b   1.000
_cell.length_c   1.000
_cell.angle_alpha   90.00
_cell.angle_beta   90.00
_cell.angle_gamma   90.00
#
_symmetry.space_group_name_H-M   'P 1'
#
loop_
_entity.id
_entity.type
_entity.pdbx_description
1 polymer ?
#
loop_
_entity_poly.entity_id
_entity_poly.type
_entity_poly.pdbx_seq_one_letter_code
_entity_poly.pdbx_strand_id
1 'polypeptide(L)' 'MKIEIKNFGPIENLTFDLKKDLHLIFGENAIGKSYATYSLYCLIKNIKNKAISHRYFI' A
#
# COMPACT_ATOMS: atom_id res chain seq x y z
N MET A 1 -7.77 7.93 3.05
CA MET A 1 -6.67 8.36 2.15
C MET A 1 -6.69 7.42 0.96
N LYS A 2 -6.62 7.95 -0.26
CA LYS A 2 -6.56 7.12 -1.47
C LYS A 2 -5.11 7.01 -1.94
N ILE A 3 -4.66 5.80 -2.19
CA ILE A 3 -3.34 5.46 -2.72
C ILE A 3 -3.55 4.90 -4.13
N GLU A 4 -2.80 5.41 -5.10
CA GLU A 4 -2.71 4.83 -6.44
C GLU A 4 -1.25 4.46 -6.72
N ILE A 5 -1.03 3.21 -7.13
CA ILE A 5 0.27 2.72 -7.59
C ILE A 5 0.09 2.28 -9.05
N LYS A 6 0.90 2.82 -9.95
CA LYS A 6 0.86 2.52 -11.39
C LYS A 6 2.26 2.19 -11.87
N ASN A 7 2.37 1.22 -12.77
CA ASN A 7 3.63 0.83 -13.43
C ASN A 7 4.79 0.57 -12.44
N PHE A 8 4.53 -0.21 -11.38
CA PHE A 8 5.52 -0.48 -10.34
C PHE A 8 5.71 -1.99 -10.14
N GLY A 9 6.83 -2.52 -10.64
CA GLY A 9 7.09 -3.96 -10.67
C GLY A 9 5.98 -4.70 -11.45
N PRO A 10 5.41 -5.81 -10.94
CA PRO A 10 4.31 -6.54 -11.58
C PRO A 10 2.94 -5.83 -11.47
N ILE A 11 2.87 -4.64 -10.87
CA ILE A 11 1.61 -3.89 -10.71
C ILE A 11 1.44 -2.92 -11.89
N GLU A 12 0.48 -3.20 -12.77
CA GLU A 12 0.05 -2.24 -13.79
C GLU A 12 -0.74 -1.09 -13.16
N ASN A 13 -1.78 -1.42 -12.37
CA ASN A 13 -2.58 -0.45 -11.64
C ASN A 13 -3.16 -1.06 -10.35
N LEU A 14 -2.91 -0.42 -9.21
CA LEU A 14 -3.49 -0.73 -7.91
C LEU A 14 -4.09 0.55 -7.30
N THR A 15 -5.36 0.47 -6.93
CA THR A 15 -6.04 1.54 -6.19
C THR A 15 -6.43 1.03 -4.81
N PHE A 16 -6.07 1.78 -3.77
CA PHE A 16 -6.34 1.41 -2.38
C PHE A 16 -6.91 2.60 -1.61
N ASP A 17 -8.16 2.51 -1.16
CA ASP A 17 -8.82 3.57 -0.39
C ASP A 17 -8.95 3.20 1.09
N LEU A 18 -8.09 3.78 1.92
CA LEU A 18 -8.04 3.56 3.38
C LEU A 18 -9.31 3.97 4.14
N LYS A 19 -10.33 4.53 3.47
CA LYS A 19 -11.65 4.78 4.06
C LYS A 19 -12.58 3.56 3.99
N LYS A 20 -12.21 2.51 3.26
CA LYS A 20 -13.01 1.30 3.11
C LYS A 20 -12.69 0.33 4.24
N ASP A 21 -13.72 -0.36 4.74
CA ASP A 21 -13.57 -1.33 5.83
C ASP A 21 -12.99 -2.67 5.36
N LEU A 22 -13.15 -2.99 4.07
CA LEU A 22 -12.69 -4.22 3.46
C LEU A 22 -11.88 -3.95 2.20
N HIS A 23 -10.76 -4.66 2.10
CA HIS A 23 -9.88 -4.66 0.94
C HIS A 23 -9.61 -6.09 0.50
N LEU A 24 -9.94 -6.40 -0.75
CA LEU A 24 -9.70 -7.71 -1.35
C LEU A 24 -8.56 -7.62 -2.38
N ILE A 25 -7.58 -8.50 -2.27
CA ILE A 25 -6.55 -8.73 -3.30
C ILE A 25 -6.65 -10.21 -3.68
N PHE A 26 -7.17 -10.50 -4.87
CA PHE A 26 -7.44 -11.86 -5.33
C PHE A 26 -7.08 -11.99 -6.81
N GLY A 27 -6.96 -13.24 -7.29
CA GLY A 27 -6.56 -13.57 -8.66
C GLY A 27 -5.68 -14.81 -8.71
N GLU A 28 -5.16 -15.15 -9.89
CA GLU A 28 -4.29 -16.32 -10.10
C GLU A 28 -2.97 -16.24 -9.35
N ASN A 29 -2.32 -17.38 -9.13
CA ASN A 29 -1.02 -17.42 -8.47
C ASN A 29 0.06 -16.74 -9.32
N ALA A 30 1.08 -16.20 -8.64
CA ALA A 30 2.22 -15.52 -9.25
C ALA A 30 1.94 -14.22 -10.07
N ILE A 31 0.71 -13.70 -10.10
CA ILE A 31 0.40 -12.43 -10.81
C ILE A 31 0.87 -11.13 -10.10
N GLY A 32 1.58 -11.25 -8.96
CA GLY A 32 2.03 -10.07 -8.19
C GLY A 32 1.19 -9.70 -6.97
N LYS A 33 0.25 -10.55 -6.52
CA LYS A 33 -0.57 -10.31 -5.30
C LYS A 33 0.31 -10.03 -4.06
N SER A 34 1.30 -10.87 -3.79
CA SER A 34 2.22 -10.68 -2.66
C SER A 34 3.01 -9.38 -2.81
N TYR A 35 3.48 -9.07 -4.02
CA TYR A 35 4.23 -7.85 -4.30
C TYR A 35 3.40 -6.59 -4.02
N ALA A 36 2.13 -6.58 -4.44
CA ALA A 36 1.19 -5.50 -4.14
C ALA A 36 0.99 -5.31 -2.64
N THR A 37 0.75 -6.39 -1.90
CA THR A 37 0.58 -6.35 -0.44
C THR A 37 1.82 -5.80 0.27
N TYR A 38 3.02 -6.29 -0.08
CA TYR A 38 4.27 -5.81 0.52
C TYR A 38 4.55 -4.35 0.19
N SER A 39 4.35 -3.95 -1.07
CA SER A 39 4.56 -2.56 -1.51
C SER A 39 3.65 -1.61 -0.75
N LEU A 40 2.37 -1.96 -0.63
CA LEU A 40 1.39 -1.20 0.13
C LEU A 40 1.72 -1.13 1.62
N TYR A 41 2.10 -2.26 2.23
CA TYR A 41 2.53 -2.31 3.63
C TYR A 41 3.73 -1.41 3.89
N CYS A 42 4.78 -1.50 3.06
CA CYS A 42 5.96 -0.66 3.17
C CYS A 42 5.61 0.82 3.05
N LEU A 43 4.77 1.20 2.08
CA LEU A 43 4.34 2.58 1.90
C LEU A 43 3.61 3.11 3.14
N ILE A 44 2.58 2.39 3.60
CA ILE A 44 1.78 2.80 4.76
C ILE A 44 2.63 2.85 6.03
N LYS A 45 3.47 1.85 6.26
CA LYS A 45 4.35 1.79 7.44
C LYS A 45 5.31 2.98 7.47
N ASN A 46 5.94 3.32 6.36
CA ASN A 46 6.89 4.43 6.32
C ASN A 46 6.20 5.79 6.46
N ILE A 47 5.02 5.97 5.87
CA ILE A 47 4.20 7.18 6.07
C ILE A 47 3.83 7.33 7.55
N LYS A 48 3.35 6.25 8.19
CA LYS A 48 3.02 6.25 9.62
C LYS A 48 4.25 6.51 10.48
N ASN A 49 5.37 5.85 10.21
CA ASN A 49 6.61 6.03 10.99
C ASN A 49 7.17 7.45 10.88
N LYS A 50 7.15 8.07 9.69
CA LYS A 50 7.52 9.49 9.53
C LYS A 50 6.59 10.40 10.31
N ALA A 51 5.28 10.16 10.25
CA ALA A 51 4.30 10.93 11.01
C ALA A 51 4.50 10.79 12.54
N ILE A 52 4.84 9.58 13.01
CA ILE A 52 5.13 9.31 14.41
C ILE A 52 6.43 10.00 14.84
N SER A 53 7.51 9.85 14.08
CA SER A 53 8.80 10.49 14.39
C SER A 53 8.67 12.00 14.45
N HIS A 54 7.94 12.63 13.53
CA HIS A 54 7.72 14.08 13.55
C HIS A 54 6.97 14.55 14.81
N ARG A 55 6.13 13.70 15.41
CA ARG A 55 5.34 14.02 16.61
C ARG A 55 6.12 13.92 17.92
N TYR A 56 7.27 13.28 17.92
CA TYR A 56 8.17 13.17 19.09
C TYR A 56 9.31 14.20 19.09
N PHE A 57 9.48 14.95 17.99
CA PHE A 57 10.50 15.99 17.84
C PHE A 57 9.93 17.41 17.89
N ILE A 58 8.64 17.57 18.23
CA ILE A 58 7.94 18.82 18.52
C ILE A 58 7.43 18.72 19.95
#